data_AF-A0A0C2CLC6-F1
#
_entry.id   AF-A0A0C2CLC6-F1
#
_cell.length_a   1.000
_cell.length_b   1.000
_cell.length_c   1.000
_cell.angle_alpha   90.00
_cell.angle_beta   90.00
_cell.angle_gamma   90.00
#
_symmetry.space_group_name_H-M   'P 1'
#
loop_
_entity.id
_entity.type
_entity.pdbx_description
1 polymer ?
#
loop_
_entity_poly.entity_id
_entity_poly.type
_entity_poly.pdbx_seq_one_letter_code
_entity_poly.pdbx_strand_id
1 'polypeptide(L)'
;MKGSTYSLVLHLIAGISSTMNMLLVFLYFRCPLKNMQTYKYGFILTAVQDLVTSLCTLALIPRVISRNSYLIFIATGYLSDFPYGQILLVIVFFMVSMSLLIITNNFIYRYIQVCK
;
A
#
# COMPACT_ATOMS: atom_id res chain seq x y z
N MET A 1 20.95 -17.95 -6.22
CA MET A 1 20.50 -16.99 -7.27
C MET A 1 19.09 -17.33 -7.79
N LYS A 2 18.04 -17.16 -6.96
CA LYS A 2 16.60 -17.22 -7.35
C LYS A 2 15.91 -15.93 -6.92
N GLY A 3 16.38 -14.79 -7.43
CA GLY A 3 15.89 -13.45 -7.04
C GLY A 3 15.32 -12.62 -8.19
N SER A 4 15.62 -12.98 -9.44
CA SER A 4 15.30 -12.16 -10.61
C SER A 4 13.81 -12.13 -10.93
N THR A 5 13.14 -13.29 -10.98
CA THR A 5 11.71 -13.37 -11.33
C THR A 5 10.80 -12.75 -10.27
N TYR A 6 11.05 -13.02 -8.99
CA TYR A 6 10.29 -12.44 -7.88
C TYR A 6 10.40 -10.91 -7.83
N SER A 7 11.63 -10.40 -7.99
CA SER A 7 11.89 -8.96 -8.08
C SER A 7 11.11 -8.33 -9.25
N LEU A 8 11.19 -8.94 -10.43
CA LEU A 8 10.53 -8.44 -11.64
C LEU A 8 9.01 -8.39 -11.48
N VAL A 9 8.41 -9.45 -10.93
CA VAL A 9 6.97 -9.49 -10.67
C VAL A 9 6.55 -8.39 -9.70
N LEU A 10 7.30 -8.17 -8.62
CA LEU A 10 7.01 -7.11 -7.67
C LEU A 10 7.11 -5.71 -8.29
N HIS A 11 8.11 -5.46 -9.13
CA HIS A 11 8.23 -4.16 -9.82
C HIS A 11 7.07 -3.92 -10.78
N LEU A 12 6.64 -4.95 -11.53
CA LEU A 12 5.49 -4.83 -12.43
C LEU A 12 4.20 -4.54 -11.64
N ILE A 13 3.95 -5.29 -10.56
CA ILE A 13 2.77 -5.07 -9.71
C ILE A 13 2.81 -3.68 -9.08
N ALA A 14 3.96 -3.26 -8.54
CA ALA A 14 4.11 -1.94 -7.93
C ALA A 14 3.95 -0.81 -8.95
N GLY A 15 4.46 -0.96 -10.17
CA GLY A 15 4.26 -0.01 -11.26
C GLY A 15 2.80 0.10 -11.70
N ILE A 16 2.11 -1.03 -11.86
CA ILE A 16 0.67 -1.06 -12.18
C ILE A 16 -0.14 -0.41 -11.03
N SER A 17 0.19 -0.75 -9.78
CA SER A 17 -0.47 -0.16 -8.61
C SER A 17 -0.26 1.35 -8.55
N SER A 18 0.98 1.83 -8.73
CA SER A 18 1.29 3.26 -8.72
C SER A 18 0.54 4.02 -9.83
N THR A 19 0.53 3.49 -11.05
CA THR A 19 -0.18 4.12 -12.18
C THR A 19 -1.69 4.18 -11.96
N MET A 20 -2.30 3.11 -11.46
CA MET A 20 -3.73 3.10 -11.14
C MET A 20 -4.07 4.08 -10.02
N ASN A 21 -3.27 4.13 -8.95
CA ASN A 21 -3.50 5.06 -7.84
C ASN A 21 -3.30 6.52 -8.25
N MET A 22 -2.30 6.81 -9.08
CA MET A 22 -2.13 8.14 -9.68
C MET A 22 -3.34 8.55 -10.52
N LEU A 23 -3.89 7.62 -11.30
CA LEU A 23 -5.11 7.87 -12.09
C LEU A 23 -6.33 8.11 -11.18
N LEU A 24 -6.48 7.36 -10.09
CA LEU A 24 -7.57 7.57 -9.12
C LEU A 24 -7.47 8.94 -8.44
N VAL A 25 -6.27 9.36 -8.04
CA VAL A 25 -6.02 10.70 -7.48
C VAL A 25 -6.32 11.78 -8.53
N PHE A 26 -5.90 11.59 -9.78
CA PHE A 26 -6.18 12.52 -10.87
C PHE A 26 -7.69 12.65 -11.13
N LEU A 27 -8.41 11.53 -11.23
CA LEU A 27 -9.85 11.51 -11.39
C LEU A 27 -10.57 12.14 -10.19
N TYR A 28 -10.06 11.96 -8.97
CA TYR A 28 -10.60 12.61 -7.79
C TYR A 28 -10.56 14.14 -7.91
N PHE A 29 -9.43 14.71 -8.36
CA PHE A 29 -9.32 16.16 -8.55
C PHE A 29 -10.13 16.68 -9.74
N ARG A 30 -10.27 15.89 -10.81
CA ARG A 30 -11.04 16.27 -12.01
C ARG A 30 -12.56 16.13 -11.82
N CYS A 31 -13.00 15.13 -11.07
CA CYS A 31 -14.41 14.78 -10.89
C CYS A 31 -14.77 14.81 -9.39
N PRO A 32 -15.12 15.99 -8.84
CA PRO A 32 -15.51 16.07 -7.43
C PRO A 32 -16.82 15.30 -7.21
N LEU A 33 -16.75 14.11 -6.60
CA LEU A 33 -17.93 13.31 -6.24
C LEU A 33 -18.88 14.15 -5.38
N LYS A 34 -20.00 14.63 -5.92
CA LYS A 34 -20.80 15.65 -5.25
C LYS A 34 -21.56 15.16 -4.01
N ASN A 35 -21.72 13.84 -3.83
CA ASN A 35 -22.73 13.27 -2.92
C ASN A 35 -22.23 12.38 -1.77
N MET A 36 -20.93 12.19 -1.55
CA MET A 36 -20.44 11.27 -0.51
C MET A 36 -19.26 11.82 0.29
N GLN A 37 -19.51 12.84 1.13
CA GLN A 37 -18.47 13.55 1.87
C GLN A 37 -17.58 12.63 2.74
N THR A 38 -18.14 11.65 3.44
CA THR A 38 -17.34 10.75 4.30
C THR A 38 -16.52 9.74 3.49
N TYR A 39 -17.08 9.20 2.41
CA TYR A 39 -16.35 8.27 1.51
C TYR A 39 -15.21 8.96 0.75
N LYS A 40 -15.28 10.29 0.54
CA LYS A 40 -14.18 11.04 -0.09
C LYS A 40 -12.88 10.91 0.69
N TYR A 41 -12.93 11.11 2.01
CA TYR A 41 -11.72 11.07 2.84
C TYR A 41 -11.14 9.66 2.91
N GLY A 42 -11.99 8.64 3.07
CA GLY A 42 -11.54 7.24 3.04
C GLY A 42 -10.92 6.86 1.69
N PHE A 43 -11.51 7.30 0.58
CA PHE A 43 -11.01 7.03 -0.77
C PHE A 43 -9.65 7.68 -1.03
N ILE A 44 -9.48 8.97 -0.70
CA ILE A 44 -8.20 9.67 -0.84
C ILE A 44 -7.14 9.03 0.06
N LEU A 45 -7.49 8.73 1.32
CA LEU A 45 -6.57 8.13 2.27
C LEU A 45 -6.07 6.79 1.75
N THR A 46 -6.97 5.96 1.21
CA THR A 46 -6.61 4.67 0.58
C THR A 46 -5.69 4.88 -0.62
N ALA A 47 -6.03 5.80 -1.54
CA ALA A 47 -5.22 6.06 -2.74
C ALA A 47 -3.82 6.59 -2.40
N VAL A 48 -3.71 7.49 -1.41
CA VAL A 48 -2.42 8.00 -0.91
C VAL A 48 -1.63 6.87 -0.26
N GLN A 49 -2.27 6.07 0.57
CA GLN A 49 -1.63 4.96 1.26
C GLN A 49 -1.08 3.92 0.28
N ASP A 50 -1.87 3.55 -0.73
CA ASP A 50 -1.46 2.60 -1.78
C ASP A 50 -0.37 3.18 -2.68
N LEU A 51 -0.38 4.48 -2.91
CA LEU A 51 0.69 5.15 -3.64
C LEU A 51 2.00 5.12 -2.84
N VAL A 52 1.96 5.41 -1.55
CA VAL A 52 3.15 5.34 -0.68
C VAL A 52 3.70 3.92 -0.61
N THR A 53 2.86 2.91 -0.44
CA THR A 53 3.32 1.51 -0.44
C THR A 53 3.88 1.07 -1.79
N SER A 54 3.27 1.48 -2.91
CA SER A 54 3.80 1.19 -4.25
C SER A 54 5.17 1.84 -4.49
N LEU A 55 5.38 3.08 -4.04
CA LEU A 55 6.67 3.76 -4.13
C LEU A 55 7.72 3.11 -3.24
N CYS A 56 7.36 2.76 -2.00
CA CYS A 56 8.25 2.02 -1.11
C CYS A 56 8.63 0.67 -1.70
N THR A 57 7.70 -0.04 -2.35
CA THR A 57 7.97 -1.35 -2.97
C THR A 57 8.79 -1.28 -4.26
N LEU A 58 8.79 -0.13 -4.94
CA LEU A 58 9.71 0.15 -6.06
C LEU A 58 11.13 0.49 -5.56
N ALA A 59 11.25 1.26 -4.49
CA ALA A 59 12.55 1.61 -3.89
C ALA A 59 13.20 0.41 -3.16
N LEU A 60 12.35 -0.42 -2.56
CA LEU A 60 12.70 -1.56 -1.73
C LEU A 60 11.83 -2.76 -2.10
N ILE A 61 12.44 -3.91 -2.36
CA ILE A 61 11.78 -5.19 -2.48
C ILE A 61 11.75 -5.86 -1.09
N PRO A 62 10.62 -5.80 -0.36
CA PRO A 62 10.50 -6.53 0.89
C PRO A 62 10.49 -8.03 0.60
N ARG A 63 11.39 -8.77 1.22
CA ARG A 63 11.38 -10.24 1.20
C ARG A 63 10.89 -10.75 2.54
N VAL A 64 9.88 -11.61 2.49
CA VAL A 64 9.40 -12.32 3.68
C VAL A 64 10.02 -13.71 3.70
N ILE A 65 10.74 -14.02 4.77
CA ILE A 65 11.20 -15.38 5.07
C ILE A 65 10.35 -15.87 6.23
N SER A 66 9.47 -16.82 5.93
CA SER A 66 8.72 -17.55 6.95
C SER A 66 9.49 -18.80 7.36
N ARG A 67 9.75 -18.95 8.66
CA ARG A 67 10.15 -20.20 9.30
C ARG A 67 9.07 -20.58 10.31
N ASN A 68 9.04 -21.86 10.71
CA ASN A 68 7.95 -22.49 11.49
C ASN A 68 7.38 -21.69 12.68
N SER A 69 8.12 -20.75 13.26
CA SER A 69 7.69 -19.94 14.40
C SER A 69 7.91 -18.43 14.25
N TYR A 70 8.43 -17.95 13.12
CA TYR A 70 8.74 -16.53 12.96
C TYR A 70 8.74 -16.05 11.50
N LEU A 71 8.37 -14.78 11.31
CA LEU A 71 8.43 -14.08 10.03
C LEU A 71 9.56 -13.04 10.09
N ILE A 72 10.52 -13.13 9.18
CA ILE A 72 11.56 -12.11 9.01
C ILE A 72 11.27 -11.34 7.73
N PHE A 73 11.25 -10.01 7.83
CA PHE A 73 11.21 -9.12 6.68
C PHE A 73 12.60 -8.58 6.39
N ILE A 74 13.06 -8.75 5.15
CA ILE A 74 14.37 -8.30 4.70
C ILE A 74 14.18 -7.24 3.62
N ALA A 75 14.80 -6.09 3.84
CA ALA A 75 14.96 -5.04 2.85
C ALA A 75 15.98 -5.50 1.78
N THR A 76 15.52 -5.78 0.57
CA THR A 76 16.41 -6.02 -0.60
C THR A 76 16.08 -5.00 -1.69
N GLY A 77 17.03 -4.55 -2.52
CA GLY A 77 16.73 -3.61 -3.61
C GLY A 77 17.72 -2.44 -3.69
N TYR A 78 17.30 -1.33 -4.30
CA TYR A 78 18.14 -0.15 -4.52
C TYR A 78 18.47 0.58 -3.21
N LEU A 79 17.49 0.70 -2.30
CA LEU A 79 17.68 1.28 -0.96
C LEU A 79 17.67 0.21 0.13
N SER A 80 18.56 -0.77 0.03
CA SER A 80 18.74 -1.79 1.08
C SER A 80 19.65 -1.37 2.22
N ASP A 81 20.43 -0.30 2.04
CA ASP A 81 21.46 0.08 3.00
C ASP A 81 20.85 0.59 4.31
N PHE A 82 21.54 0.26 5.41
CA PHE A 82 21.23 0.81 6.72
C PHE A 82 21.55 2.30 6.75
N PRO A 83 20.68 3.19 7.29
CA PRO A 83 19.42 2.93 8.00
C PRO A 83 18.15 2.99 7.12
N TYR A 84 18.27 3.44 5.87
CA TYR A 84 17.13 3.74 4.99
C TYR A 84 16.25 2.53 4.71
N GLY A 85 16.86 1.36 4.49
CA GLY A 85 16.12 0.11 4.27
C GLY A 85 15.20 -0.27 5.45
N GLN A 86 15.64 -0.05 6.69
CA GLN A 86 14.82 -0.33 7.88
C GLN A 86 13.66 0.65 8.00
N ILE A 87 13.91 1.94 7.79
CA ILE A 87 12.88 2.98 7.83
C ILE A 87 11.78 2.67 6.81
N LEU A 88 12.17 2.36 5.56
CA LEU A 88 11.22 1.98 4.52
C LEU A 88 10.41 0.74 4.88
N LEU A 89 11.03 -0.25 5.51
CA LEU A 89 10.35 -1.48 5.92
C LEU A 89 9.33 -1.21 7.03
N VAL A 90 9.67 -0.37 8.01
CA VAL A 90 8.73 0.10 9.05
C VAL A 90 7.56 0.86 8.43
N ILE A 91 7.83 1.74 7.46
CA ILE A 91 6.78 2.47 6.72
C ILE A 91 5.85 1.47 6.03
N VAL A 92 6.37 0.49 5.29
CA VAL A 92 5.55 -0.53 4.62
C VAL A 92 4.68 -1.29 5.62
N PHE A 93 5.24 -1.72 6.76
CA PHE A 93 4.48 -2.44 7.78
C PHE A 93 3.37 -1.58 8.42
N PHE A 94 3.68 -0.33 8.71
CA PHE A 94 2.71 0.63 9.22
C PHE A 94 1.57 0.85 8.23
N MET A 95 1.88 1.02 6.94
CA MET A 95 0.88 1.19 5.90
C MET A 95 -0.01 -0.04 5.73
N VAL A 96 0.56 -1.26 5.76
CA VAL A 96 -0.25 -2.50 5.72
C VAL A 96 -1.21 -2.58 6.92
N SER A 97 -0.75 -2.16 8.10
CA SER A 97 -1.61 -2.10 9.30
C SER A 97 -2.72 -1.07 9.14
N MET A 98 -2.42 0.09 8.54
CA MET A 98 -3.41 1.10 8.21
C MET A 98 -4.43 0.62 7.16
N SER A 99 -4.02 -0.17 6.15
CA SER A 99 -4.97 -0.77 5.19
C SER A 99 -6.07 -1.56 5.91
N LEU A 100 -5.69 -2.37 6.90
CA LEU A 100 -6.64 -3.19 7.66
C LEU A 100 -7.64 -2.29 8.39
N LEU A 101 -7.15 -1.24 9.06
CA LEU A 101 -8.00 -0.28 9.75
C LEU A 101 -8.95 0.45 8.79
N ILE A 102 -8.47 0.88 7.63
CA ILE A 102 -9.29 1.56 6.62
C ILE A 102 -10.39 0.62 6.11
N ILE A 103 -10.07 -0.63 5.79
CA ILE A 103 -11.04 -1.63 5.34
C ILE A 103 -12.08 -1.89 6.42
N THR A 104 -11.66 -2.09 7.67
CA THR A 104 -12.57 -2.30 8.80
C THR A 104 -13.49 -1.10 9.02
N ASN A 105 -12.96 0.12 9.00
CA ASN A 105 -13.74 1.35 9.14
C ASN A 105 -14.75 1.51 8.00
N ASN A 106 -14.33 1.26 6.76
CA ASN A 106 -15.22 1.31 5.60
C ASN A 106 -16.33 0.25 5.67
N PHE A 107 -16.02 -0.95 6.15
CA PHE A 107 -17.00 -2.01 6.35
C PHE A 107 -18.03 -1.64 7.41
N ILE A 108 -17.59 -1.19 8.59
CA ILE A 108 -18.46 -0.73 9.67
C ILE A 108 -19.35 0.43 9.19
N TYR A 109 -18.77 1.39 8.48
CA TYR A 109 -19.53 2.54 7.97
C TYR A 109 -20.62 2.12 6.98
N ARG A 110 -20.30 1.26 6.00
CA ARG A 110 -21.28 0.71 5.05
C ARG A 110 -22.35 -0.10 5.75
N TYR A 111 -21.97 -0.90 6.75
CA TYR A 111 -22.90 -1.68 7.55
C TYR A 111 -23.89 -0.78 8.28
N ILE A 112 -23.42 0.27 8.95
CA ILE A 112 -24.30 1.23 9.64
C ILE A 112 -25.24 1.92 8.64
N GLN A 113 -24.75 2.35 7.47
CA GLN A 113 -25.57 3.03 6.47
C GLN A 113 -26.66 2.15 5.83
N VAL A 114 -26.43 0.83 5.73
CA VAL A 114 -27.40 -0.11 5.13
C VAL A 114 -28.36 -0.68 6.17
N CYS A 115 -27.85 -0.98 7.37
CA CYS A 115 -28.64 -1.58 8.45
C CYS A 115 -29.30 -0.54 9.37
N LYS A 116 -29.08 0.77 9.14
CA LYS A 116 -29.76 1.88 9.79
C LYS A 116 -29.99 3.05 8.84
#